data_AF-A0A388NSZ4-F1
#
_entry.id   AF-A0A388NSZ4-F1
#
_cell.length_a   1.000
_cell.length_b   1.000
_cell.length_c   1.000
_cell.angle_alpha   90.00
_cell.angle_beta   90.00
_cell.angle_gamma   90.00
#
_symmetry.space_group_name_H-M   'P 1'
#
loop_
_entity.id
_entity.type
_entity.pdbx_description
1 polymer ?
#
loop_
_entity_poly.entity_id
_entity_poly.type
_entity_poly.pdbx_seq_one_letter_code
_entity_poly.pdbx_strand_id
1 'polypeptide(L)'
;MMPVRLAALISHPIQYFAPLYRELACRPEIALTVLYCTRGSLAGAFDSGFGRAIQWDTPLLDGYSSRFIENISLRPDPQRFWGVVNPAVIGVLRRGNFDALGCMGIMV
;
A
#
# COMPACT_ATOMS: atom_id res chain seq x y z
N MET A 1 -27.46 -4.06 2.47
CA MET A 1 -26.79 -2.74 2.47
C MET A 1 -25.63 -2.82 1.49
N MET A 2 -25.34 -1.75 0.73
CA MET A 2 -24.16 -1.77 -0.17
C MET A 2 -22.87 -1.73 0.68
N PRO A 3 -21.82 -2.50 0.32
CA PRO A 3 -20.57 -2.49 1.05
C PRO A 3 -19.86 -1.14 0.93
N VAL A 4 -19.20 -0.71 2.00
CA VAL A 4 -18.40 0.52 2.04
C VAL A 4 -17.12 0.30 1.25
N ARG A 5 -16.87 1.14 0.24
CA ARG A 5 -15.69 1.09 -0.62
C ARG A 5 -14.54 1.80 0.06
N LEU A 6 -13.68 1.03 0.73
CA LEU A 6 -12.54 1.56 1.48
C LEU A 6 -11.26 1.49 0.65
N ALA A 7 -10.62 2.65 0.44
CA ALA A 7 -9.24 2.70 -0.04
C ALA A 7 -8.28 2.76 1.15
N ALA A 8 -7.28 1.89 1.20
CA ALA A 8 -6.16 1.99 2.14
C ALA A 8 -4.91 2.43 1.36
N LEU A 9 -4.46 3.67 1.55
CA LEU A 9 -3.27 4.22 0.92
C LEU A 9 -2.08 4.08 1.86
N ILE A 10 -1.03 3.43 1.37
CA ILE A 10 0.16 3.11 2.15
C ILE A 10 1.42 3.22 1.29
N SER A 11 2.51 3.70 1.90
CA SER A 11 3.78 3.92 1.22
C SER A 11 4.31 2.65 0.55
N HIS A 12 4.36 1.54 1.28
CA HIS A 12 4.91 0.27 0.82
C HIS A 12 4.30 -0.90 1.61
N PRO A 13 4.43 -2.13 1.13
CA PRO A 13 4.00 -3.31 1.88
C PRO A 13 4.81 -3.47 3.17
N ILE A 14 4.11 -3.52 4.30
CA ILE A 14 4.68 -3.69 5.64
C ILE A 14 3.98 -4.89 6.27
N GLN A 15 4.74 -5.81 6.88
CA GLN A 15 4.20 -7.08 7.41
C GLN A 15 3.10 -6.90 8.44
N TYR A 16 3.11 -5.80 9.20
CA TYR A 16 2.13 -5.54 10.25
C TYR A 16 0.73 -5.21 9.71
N PHE A 17 0.63 -4.69 8.48
CA PHE A 17 -0.67 -4.33 7.90
C PHE A 17 -1.31 -5.47 7.10
N ALA A 18 -0.55 -6.46 6.64
CA ALA A 18 -1.09 -7.56 5.84
C ALA A 18 -2.20 -8.35 6.57
N PRO A 19 -2.06 -8.75 7.87
CA PRO A 19 -3.14 -9.41 8.59
C PRO A 19 -4.40 -8.54 8.71
N LEU A 20 -4.24 -7.24 8.97
CA LEU A 20 -5.35 -6.30 9.06
C LEU A 20 -6.13 -6.22 7.74
N TYR A 21 -5.44 -6.12 6.61
CA TYR A 21 -6.09 -6.04 5.30
C TYR A 21 -6.83 -7.31 4.91
N ARG A 22 -6.29 -8.49 5.27
CA ARG A 22 -6.99 -9.77 5.09
C ARG A 22 -8.28 -9.82 5.89
N GLU A 23 -8.22 -9.46 7.17
CA GLU A 23 -9.41 -9.43 8.03
C GLU A 23 -10.47 -8.45 7.51
N LEU A 24 -10.06 -7.28 7.04
CA LEU A 24 -10.99 -6.30 6.44
C LEU A 24 -11.58 -6.81 5.12
N ALA A 25 -10.83 -7.54 4.30
CA ALA A 25 -11.30 -8.09 3.04
C ALA A 25 -12.28 -9.26 3.22
N CYS A 26 -12.24 -9.96 4.35
CA CYS A 26 -13.21 -11.01 4.70
C CYS A 26 -14.58 -10.45 5.13
N ARG A 27 -14.69 -9.15 5.40
CA ARG A 27 -15.93 -8.53 5.88
C ARG A 27 -16.84 -8.15 4.71
N PRO A 28 -18.05 -8.74 4.59
CA PRO A 28 -18.95 -8.46 3.47
C PRO A 28 -19.45 -7.01 3.42
N GLU A 29 -19.37 -6.28 4.53
CA GLU A 29 -19.71 -4.87 4.62
C GLU A 29 -18.61 -3.92 4.08
N ILE A 30 -17.43 -4.45 3.71
CA ILE A 30 -16.28 -3.66 3.23
C ILE A 30 -15.80 -4.17 1.87
N ALA A 31 -15.73 -3.27 0.89
CA ALA A 31 -15.05 -3.49 -0.37
C ALA A 31 -13.66 -2.82 -0.30
N LEU A 32 -12.66 -3.54 0.21
CA LEU A 32 -11.30 -3.03 0.42
C LEU A 32 -10.48 -3.00 -0.88
N THR A 33 -9.79 -1.88 -1.12
CA THR A 33 -8.70 -1.76 -2.10
C THR A 33 -7.48 -1.14 -1.44
N VAL A 34 -6.36 -1.86 -1.41
CA VAL A 34 -5.09 -1.36 -0.87
C VAL A 34 -4.24 -0.78 -2.00
N LEU A 35 -3.76 0.44 -1.81
CA LEU A 35 -2.96 1.21 -2.77
C LEU A 35 -1.55 1.37 -2.20
N TYR A 36 -0.58 0.75 -2.85
CA TYR A 36 0.84 0.83 -2.50
C TYR A 36 1.55 1.85 -3.37
N CYS A 37 2.19 2.85 -2.76
CA CYS A 37 2.94 3.86 -3.50
C CYS A 37 4.26 3.35 -4.07
N THR A 38 4.86 2.31 -3.47
CA THR A 38 6.01 1.61 -4.04
C THR A 38 5.96 0.12 -3.72
N ARG A 39 6.67 -0.69 -4.50
CA ARG A 39 6.85 -2.13 -4.26
C ARG A 39 7.71 -2.40 -3.01
N GLY A 40 8.55 -1.45 -2.60
CA GLY A 40 9.45 -1.61 -1.46
C GLY A 40 10.26 -2.91 -1.54
N SER A 41 10.45 -3.58 -0.40
CA SER A 41 11.24 -4.82 -0.27
C SER A 41 10.47 -6.11 -0.48
N LEU A 42 9.41 -6.11 -1.29
CA LEU A 42 8.59 -7.32 -1.57
C LEU A 42 9.38 -8.52 -2.09
N ALA A 43 10.60 -8.34 -2.62
CA ALA A 43 11.41 -9.40 -3.19
C ALA A 43 12.89 -9.26 -2.80
N GLY A 44 13.21 -9.36 -1.49
CA GLY A 44 14.60 -9.36 -1.03
C GLY A 44 15.33 -8.04 -1.28
N ALA A 45 14.59 -6.94 -1.48
CA ALA A 45 15.23 -5.64 -1.64
C ALA A 45 15.92 -5.25 -0.34
N PHE A 46 17.05 -4.56 -0.49
CA PHE A 46 17.79 -4.04 0.63
C PHE A 46 16.93 -3.03 1.39
N ASP A 47 16.58 -3.36 2.63
CA ASP A 47 15.90 -2.45 3.52
C ASP A 47 16.94 -1.65 4.29
N SER A 48 17.07 -0.36 3.98
CA SER A 48 18.03 0.54 4.62
C SER A 48 17.75 0.77 6.11
N GLY A 49 16.54 0.46 6.60
CA GLY A 49 16.17 0.57 8.02
C GLY A 49 16.69 -0.61 8.83
N PHE A 50 16.83 -1.77 8.19
CA PHE A 50 17.43 -2.96 8.79
C PHE A 50 18.87 -3.22 8.35
N GLY A 51 19.38 -2.45 7.37
CA GLY A 51 20.74 -2.57 6.83
C GLY A 51 21.00 -3.90 6.12
N ARG A 52 19.96 -4.60 5.67
CA ARG A 52 20.08 -5.91 5.02
C ARG A 52 18.94 -6.17 4.04
N ALA A 53 19.17 -7.09 3.11
CA ALA A 53 18.08 -7.67 2.32
C ALA A 53 17.11 -8.40 3.25
N ILE A 54 15.83 -8.03 3.18
CA ILE A 54 14.77 -8.71 3.90
C ILE A 54 13.83 -9.34 2.89
N GLN A 55 13.64 -10.65 3.05
CA GLN A 55 12.55 -11.39 2.43
C GLN A 55 11.59 -11.78 3.54
N TRP A 56 10.32 -11.42 3.38
CA TRP A 56 9.29 -11.76 4.35
C TRP A 56 8.84 -13.20 4.13
N ASP A 57 8.76 -13.97 5.21
CA ASP A 57 8.27 -15.37 5.17
C ASP A 57 6.76 -15.46 4.93
N THR A 58 6.05 -14.32 4.94
CA THR A 58 4.60 -14.25 4.78
C THR A 58 4.25 -13.51 3.48
N PRO A 59 3.32 -14.03 2.65
CA PRO A 59 2.94 -13.37 1.41
C PRO A 59 2.19 -12.07 1.70
N LEU A 60 2.85 -10.93 1.54
CA LEU A 60 2.30 -9.65 2.01
C LEU A 60 1.02 -9.22 1.30
N LEU A 61 0.83 -9.60 0.04
CA LEU A 61 -0.25 -9.11 -0.83
C LEU A 61 -1.44 -10.06 -0.96
N ASP A 62 -1.37 -11.24 -0.33
CA ASP A 62 -2.38 -12.28 -0.48
C ASP A 62 -3.58 -12.06 0.44
N GLY A 63 -4.76 -12.40 -0.07
CA GLY A 63 -6.03 -12.38 0.67
C GLY A 63 -6.79 -11.05 0.64
N TYR A 64 -6.39 -10.09 -0.20
CA TYR A 64 -7.12 -8.83 -0.42
C TYR A 64 -6.77 -8.19 -1.76
N SER A 65 -7.60 -7.27 -2.23
CA SER A 65 -7.32 -6.53 -3.47
C SER A 65 -6.27 -5.45 -3.22
N SER A 66 -5.15 -5.50 -3.94
CA SER A 66 -4.10 -4.49 -3.87
C SER A 66 -3.61 -4.04 -5.25
N ARG A 67 -3.11 -2.81 -5.33
CA ARG A 67 -2.55 -2.22 -6.54
C ARG A 67 -1.31 -1.40 -6.20
N PHE A 68 -0.32 -1.44 -7.08
CA PHE A 68 0.82 -0.53 -7.03
C PHE A 68 0.51 0.73 -7.85
N ILE A 69 0.83 1.87 -7.28
CA ILE A 69 0.82 3.15 -7.97
C ILE A 69 2.24 3.43 -8.41
N GLU A 70 2.39 3.88 -9.65
CA GLU A 70 3.70 4.20 -10.20
C GLU A 70 4.32 5.38 -9.44
N ASN A 71 5.54 5.17 -8.94
CA ASN A 71 6.33 6.18 -8.26
C ASN A 71 7.25 6.83 -9.30
N ILE A 72 7.09 8.13 -9.51
CA ILE A 72 7.88 8.90 -10.48
C ILE A 72 9.08 9.61 -9.83
N SER A 73 9.38 9.30 -8.56
CA SER A 73 10.53 9.90 -7.88
C SER A 73 11.83 9.58 -8.62
N LEU A 74 12.63 10.62 -8.88
CA LEU A 74 13.96 10.53 -9.50
C LEU A 74 14.94 9.65 -8.70
N ARG A 75 14.70 9.49 -7.39
CA ARG A 75 15.46 8.64 -6.48
C ARG A 75 14.49 7.92 -5.54
N PRO A 76 13.88 6.81 -5.98
CA PRO A 76 12.85 6.13 -5.20
C PRO A 76 13.47 5.53 -3.94
N ASP A 77 13.01 5.99 -2.78
CA ASP A 77 13.47 5.53 -1.47
C ASP A 77 12.33 5.75 -0.46
N PRO A 78 11.65 4.69 0.01
CA PRO A 78 10.53 4.83 0.93
C PRO A 78 10.91 5.46 2.29
N GLN A 79 12.20 5.64 2.58
CA GLN A 79 12.69 6.30 3.79
C GLN A 79 13.02 7.79 3.58
N ARG A 80 13.02 8.28 2.34
CA ARG A 80 13.24 9.69 2.03
C ARG A 80 11.91 10.44 1.90
N PHE A 81 11.94 11.68 2.36
CA PHE A 81 10.80 12.60 2.28
C PHE A 81 10.31 12.88 0.84
N TRP A 82 11.13 12.71 -0.20
CA TRP A 82 10.70 12.85 -1.61
C TRP A 82 10.89 11.56 -2.42
N GLY A 83 11.07 10.44 -1.74
CA GLY A 83 11.32 9.16 -2.39
C GLY A 83 10.05 8.47 -2.88
N VAL A 84 8.87 9.03 -2.64
CA VAL A 84 7.54 8.43 -2.91
C VAL A 84 6.58 9.43 -3.58
N VAL A 85 6.97 9.95 -4.73
CA VAL A 85 6.14 10.91 -5.48
C VAL A 85 5.20 10.14 -6.40
N ASN A 86 3.91 10.10 -6.04
CA ASN A 86 2.89 9.36 -6.78
C ASN A 86 1.68 10.25 -7.15
N PRO A 87 1.80 11.17 -8.14
CA PRO A 87 0.69 12.04 -8.55
C PRO A 87 -0.52 11.25 -9.07
N ALA A 88 -0.27 10.05 -9.60
CA ALA A 88 -1.29 9.12 -10.04
C ALA A 88 -2.27 8.70 -8.93
N VAL A 89 -1.90 8.82 -7.65
CA VAL A 89 -2.80 8.60 -6.50
C VAL A 89 -4.08 9.40 -6.65
N ILE A 90 -3.98 10.68 -7.02
CA ILE A 90 -5.13 11.57 -7.16
C ILE A 90 -6.09 11.03 -8.24
N GLY A 91 -5.54 10.59 -9.37
CA GLY A 91 -6.33 10.03 -10.47
C GLY A 91 -6.98 8.68 -10.11
N VAL A 92 -6.29 7.83 -9.34
CA VAL A 92 -6.82 6.56 -8.86
C VAL A 92 -7.95 6.79 -7.85
N LEU A 93 -7.75 7.68 -6.88
CA LEU A 93 -8.75 8.00 -5.86
C LEU A 93 -10.01 8.63 -6.48
N ARG A 94 -9.85 9.58 -7.42
CA ARG A 94 -10.98 10.21 -8.10
C ARG A 94 -11.80 9.25 -8.96
N ARG A 95 -11.18 8.24 -9.57
CA ARG A 95 -11.88 7.25 -10.41
C ARG A 95 -12.41 6.05 -9.61
N GLY A 96 -11.87 5.80 -8.43
CA GLY A 96 -12.17 4.62 -7.63
C GLY A 96 -13.53 4.64 -6.95
N ASN A 97 -14.22 5.79 -6.91
CA ASN A 97 -15.51 5.98 -6.22
C ASN A 97 -15.47 5.42 -4.79
N PHE A 98 -14.43 5.76 -4.03
CA PHE A 98 -14.28 5.29 -2.66
C PHE A 98 -15.15 6.12 -1.72
N ASP A 99 -15.75 5.44 -0.73
CA ASP A 99 -16.55 6.09 0.31
C ASP A 99 -15.67 6.62 1.45
N ALA A 100 -14.52 5.97 1.67
CA ALA A 100 -13.55 6.33 2.69
C ALA A 100 -12.11 6.07 2.23
N LEU A 101 -11.18 6.88 2.75
CA LEU A 101 -9.74 6.74 2.55
C LEU A 101 -9.05 6.61 3.91
N GLY A 102 -8.39 5.47 4.14
CA GLY A 102 -7.46 5.26 5.24
C GLY A 102 -6.03 5.53 4.77
N CYS A 103 -5.33 6.42 5.46
CA CYS A 103 -3.95 6.79 5.15
C CYS A 103 -3.02 6.23 6.22
N MET A 104 -2.11 5.33 5.85
CA MET A 104 -1.20 4.69 6.80
C MET A 104 0.24 4.76 6.31
N GLY A 105 1.14 5.28 7.16
CA GLY A 105 2.55 5.52 6.84
C GLY A 105 2.83 6.95 6.36
N ILE A 106 4.06 7.17 5.88
CA ILE A 106 4.53 8.46 5.36
C ILE A 106 4.13 8.55 3.88
N MET A 107 3.29 9.52 3.54
CA MET A 107 2.85 9.79 2.17
C MET A 107 3.34 11.18 1.78
N VAL A 108 4.36 11.26 0.93
CA VAL A 108 4.94 12.52 0.42
C VAL A 108 5.44 12.36 -1.01
#